data_AF-A0A821RQQ1-F1
#
_entry.id   AF-A0A821RQQ1-F1
#
_cell.length_a   1.000
_cell.length_b   1.000
_cell.length_c   1.000
_cell.angle_alpha   90.00
_cell.angle_beta   90.00
_cell.angle_gamma   90.00
#
_symmetry.space_group_name_H-M   'P 1'
#
loop_
_entity.id
_entity.type
_entity.pdbx_description
1 polymer ?
#
loop_
_entity_poly.entity_id
_entity_poly.type
_entity_poly.pdbx_seq_one_letter_code
_entity_poly.pdbx_strand_id
1 'polypeptide(L)'
;MYIFCFNKLKYEHWATGEWPKVRGVFTDIKLICTELRKVARECDDEDVKITGQLEPSFMYSMLFKQIVLEIDFDLRKDIRALAEHARKLYKDKPEQRQIIDQFVKEYNGNVDNNPVRWYSGECFTYKMLNKALGRLDVSTLLETGFFMRDLHQNVEELYDKQMEDNDAQFSKTVF
;
A
#
# COMPACT_ATOMS: atom_id res chain seq x y z
N MET A 1 13.02 -3.96 -20.55
CA MET A 1 12.20 -4.30 -21.74
C MET A 1 12.83 -5.50 -22.42
N TYR A 2 12.03 -6.47 -22.86
CA TYR A 2 12.50 -7.68 -23.53
C TYR A 2 11.87 -7.77 -24.91
N ILE A 3 12.59 -8.32 -25.89
CA ILE A 3 12.13 -8.43 -27.27
C ILE A 3 12.04 -9.91 -27.65
N PHE A 4 10.89 -10.34 -28.14
CA PHE A 4 10.69 -11.69 -28.67
C PHE A 4 10.58 -11.63 -30.20
N CYS A 5 11.47 -12.31 -30.91
CA CYS A 5 11.50 -12.30 -32.37
C CYS A 5 12.18 -13.56 -32.94
N PHE A 6 11.83 -13.96 -34.16
CA PHE A 6 12.46 -15.11 -34.82
C PHE A 6 13.88 -14.82 -35.35
N ASN A 7 14.21 -13.55 -35.62
CA ASN A 7 15.49 -13.16 -36.20
C ASN A 7 16.33 -12.37 -35.19
N LYS A 8 17.03 -13.11 -34.32
CA LYS A 8 17.84 -12.55 -33.22
C LYS A 8 18.91 -11.58 -33.71
N LEU A 9 19.65 -11.97 -34.76
CA LEU A 9 20.78 -11.23 -35.31
C LEU A 9 20.39 -9.81 -35.73
N LYS A 10 19.14 -9.63 -36.18
CA LYS A 10 18.62 -8.32 -36.57
C LYS A 10 18.49 -7.35 -35.40
N TYR A 11 18.24 -7.82 -34.17
CA TYR A 11 17.91 -6.94 -33.03
C TYR A 11 18.88 -7.05 -31.85
N GLU A 12 19.86 -7.97 -31.92
CA GLU A 12 20.82 -8.20 -30.84
C GLU A 12 21.64 -6.94 -30.51
N HIS A 13 21.93 -6.10 -31.50
CA HIS A 13 22.58 -4.80 -31.35
C HIS A 13 21.83 -3.81 -30.43
N TRP A 14 20.51 -3.95 -30.29
CA TRP A 14 19.71 -3.11 -29.37
C TRP A 14 19.95 -3.47 -27.91
N ALA A 15 20.20 -4.74 -27.62
CA ALA A 15 20.50 -5.19 -26.27
C ALA A 15 21.98 -5.00 -25.89
N THR A 16 22.89 -4.93 -26.86
CA THR A 16 24.34 -4.83 -26.62
C THR A 16 24.91 -3.41 -26.60
N GLY A 17 24.10 -2.36 -26.87
CA GLY A 17 24.60 -1.00 -26.68
C GLY A 17 23.71 0.16 -27.12
N GLU A 18 22.81 -0.03 -28.10
CA GLU A 18 22.02 1.11 -28.61
C GLU A 18 20.90 1.55 -27.66
N TRP A 19 20.29 0.62 -26.93
CA TRP A 19 19.12 0.91 -26.10
C TRP A 19 19.28 0.36 -24.69
N PRO A 20 19.70 1.17 -23.70
CA PRO A 20 19.93 0.70 -22.33
C PRO A 20 18.67 0.19 -21.63
N LYS A 21 17.48 0.47 -22.18
CA LYS A 21 16.19 -0.07 -21.68
C LYS A 21 15.89 -1.49 -22.16
N VAL A 22 16.54 -1.94 -23.24
CA VAL A 22 16.39 -3.28 -23.80
C VAL A 22 17.36 -4.20 -23.08
N ARG A 23 16.82 -5.13 -22.29
CA ARG A 23 17.60 -6.06 -21.45
C ARG A 23 17.93 -7.37 -22.16
N GLY A 24 17.25 -7.70 -23.26
CA GLY A 24 17.52 -8.93 -24.00
C GLY A 24 16.59 -9.17 -25.19
N VAL A 25 17.10 -9.95 -26.15
CA VAL A 25 16.38 -10.41 -27.34
C VAL A 25 16.32 -11.94 -27.34
N PHE A 26 15.12 -12.49 -27.45
CA PHE A 26 14.84 -13.93 -27.36
C PHE A 26 14.14 -14.44 -28.61
N THR A 27 14.51 -15.65 -29.02
CA THR A 27 13.87 -16.39 -30.13
C THR A 27 13.01 -17.56 -29.64
N ASP A 28 13.14 -17.91 -28.37
CA ASP A 28 12.41 -19.01 -27.74
C ASP A 28 11.53 -18.46 -26.62
N ILE A 29 10.25 -18.84 -26.67
CA ILE A 29 9.25 -18.36 -25.72
C ILE A 29 9.53 -18.85 -24.29
N LYS A 30 10.11 -20.04 -24.12
CA LYS A 30 10.50 -20.57 -22.81
C LYS A 30 11.65 -19.78 -22.23
N LEU A 31 12.60 -19.33 -23.04
CA LEU A 31 13.73 -18.51 -22.56
C LEU A 31 13.27 -17.15 -22.05
N ILE A 32 12.41 -16.45 -22.81
CA ILE A 32 11.86 -15.16 -22.34
C ILE A 32 10.97 -15.35 -21.11
N CYS A 33 10.15 -16.41 -21.05
CA CYS A 33 9.36 -16.71 -19.86
C CYS A 33 10.22 -17.02 -18.63
N THR A 34 11.36 -17.71 -18.82
CA THR A 34 12.29 -18.01 -17.73
C THR A 34 12.91 -16.73 -17.18
N GLU A 35 13.33 -15.82 -18.07
CA GLU A 35 13.95 -14.57 -17.64
C GLU A 35 12.95 -13.58 -17.04
N LEU A 36 11.73 -13.52 -17.59
CA LEU A 36 10.62 -12.78 -16.98
C LEU A 36 10.28 -13.33 -15.60
N ARG A 37 10.25 -14.66 -15.42
CA ARG A 37 10.04 -15.27 -14.09
C ARG A 37 11.17 -14.97 -13.13
N LYS A 38 12.41 -14.88 -13.61
CA LYS A 38 13.57 -14.55 -12.80
C LYS A 38 13.47 -13.11 -12.28
N VAL A 39 13.12 -12.17 -13.15
CA VAL A 39 12.90 -10.77 -12.79
C VAL A 39 11.67 -10.61 -11.91
N ALA A 40 10.59 -11.33 -12.20
CA ALA A 40 9.41 -11.36 -11.34
C ALA A 40 9.76 -11.89 -9.96
N ARG A 41 10.58 -12.94 -9.85
CA ARG A 41 11.06 -13.46 -8.56
C ARG A 41 12.01 -12.52 -7.83
N GLU A 42 12.85 -11.79 -8.53
CA GLU A 42 13.68 -10.72 -7.94
C GLU A 42 12.83 -9.56 -7.43
N CYS A 43 11.62 -9.35 -7.97
CA CYS A 43 10.62 -8.45 -7.40
C CYS A 43 9.80 -9.12 -6.27
N ASP A 44 9.49 -10.41 -6.39
CA ASP A 44 8.72 -11.20 -5.39
C ASP A 44 9.57 -11.61 -4.18
N ASP A 45 10.89 -11.45 -4.19
CA ASP A 45 11.71 -11.58 -2.96
C ASP A 45 11.54 -10.35 -2.03
N GLU A 46 10.76 -9.32 -2.44
CA GLU A 46 10.09 -8.38 -1.53
C GLU A 46 8.69 -8.85 -1.08
N ASP A 47 8.15 -9.95 -1.61
CA ASP A 47 6.87 -10.54 -1.23
C ASP A 47 7.06 -11.74 -0.29
N VAL A 48 6.49 -11.59 0.91
CA VAL A 48 6.48 -12.57 1.99
C VAL A 48 5.90 -13.92 1.51
N LYS A 49 6.76 -14.93 1.37
CA LYS A 49 6.33 -16.32 1.22
C LYS A 49 5.73 -16.81 2.54
N ILE A 50 4.40 -16.87 2.60
CA ILE A 50 3.67 -17.57 3.67
C ILE A 50 3.87 -19.08 3.48
N THR A 51 5.01 -19.59 3.95
CA THR A 51 5.19 -21.01 4.29
C THR A 51 4.65 -21.20 5.70
N GLY A 52 4.19 -22.40 6.09
CA GLY A 52 3.55 -22.65 7.40
C GLY A 52 4.41 -22.40 8.65
N GLN A 53 5.55 -21.73 8.52
CA GLN A 53 6.25 -21.05 9.59
C GLN A 53 5.79 -19.59 9.57
N LEU A 54 5.07 -19.15 10.60
CA LEU A 54 4.71 -17.74 10.76
C LEU A 54 5.99 -16.92 10.68
N GLU A 55 6.15 -16.14 9.61
CA GLU A 55 7.30 -15.26 9.47
C GLU A 55 7.33 -14.34 10.70
N PRO A 56 8.49 -14.11 11.35
CA PRO A 56 8.55 -13.22 12.50
C PRO A 56 7.89 -11.84 12.26
N SER A 57 7.96 -11.34 11.03
CA SER A 57 7.27 -10.13 10.55
C SER A 57 5.76 -10.15 10.81
N PHE A 58 5.10 -11.31 10.69
CA PHE A 58 3.68 -11.49 10.94
C PHE A 58 3.37 -11.34 12.42
N MET A 59 4.17 -11.95 13.30
CA MET A 59 4.02 -11.77 14.75
C MET A 59 4.24 -10.31 15.15
N TYR A 60 5.25 -9.64 14.58
CA TYR A 60 5.48 -8.21 14.81
C TYR A 60 4.31 -7.36 14.32
N SER A 61 3.77 -7.67 13.14
CA SER A 61 2.61 -6.95 12.57
C SER A 61 1.36 -7.15 13.42
N MET A 62 1.14 -8.34 13.97
CA MET A 62 0.00 -8.65 14.84
C MET A 62 0.11 -7.93 16.18
N LEU A 63 1.30 -7.97 16.82
CA LEU A 63 1.58 -7.21 18.04
C LEU A 63 1.44 -5.71 17.80
N PHE A 64 1.98 -5.21 16.69
CA PHE A 64 1.88 -3.80 16.32
C PHE A 64 0.42 -3.37 16.14
N LYS A 65 -0.39 -4.17 15.41
CA LYS A 65 -1.83 -3.93 15.28
C LYS A 65 -2.48 -3.81 16.65
N GLN A 66 -2.21 -4.74 17.56
CA GLN A 66 -2.79 -4.72 18.90
C GLN A 66 -2.40 -3.45 19.67
N ILE A 67 -1.11 -3.09 19.65
CA ILE A 67 -0.60 -1.87 20.28
C ILE A 67 -1.31 -0.64 19.72
N VAL A 68 -1.40 -0.50 18.39
CA VAL A 68 -2.06 0.66 17.75
C VAL A 68 -3.54 0.76 18.12
N LEU A 69 -4.24 -0.36 18.24
CA LEU A 69 -5.66 -0.36 18.62
C LEU A 69 -5.87 0.03 20.10
N GLU A 70 -4.89 -0.26 20.97
CA GLU A 70 -4.96 0.03 22.41
C GLU A 70 -4.42 1.42 22.80
N ILE A 71 -3.58 2.06 21.97
CA ILE A 71 -3.05 3.40 22.25
C ILE A 71 -4.18 4.43 22.31
N ASP A 72 -4.15 5.27 23.35
CA ASP A 72 -5.00 6.45 23.48
C ASP A 72 -4.38 7.64 22.74
N PHE A 73 -4.72 7.77 21.45
CA PHE A 73 -4.29 8.89 20.61
C PHE A 73 -5.04 10.18 20.93
N ASP A 74 -4.31 11.29 21.05
CA ASP A 74 -4.87 12.63 21.08
C ASP A 74 -5.01 13.12 19.64
N LEU A 75 -6.21 12.89 19.08
CA LEU A 75 -6.52 13.15 17.68
C LEU A 75 -5.98 14.51 17.17
N ARG A 76 -6.13 15.60 17.93
CA ARG A 76 -5.69 16.93 17.47
C ARG A 76 -4.17 17.05 17.45
N LYS A 77 -3.49 16.50 18.46
CA LYS A 77 -2.03 16.52 18.52
C LYS A 77 -1.44 15.61 17.45
N ASP A 78 -1.99 14.42 17.29
CA ASP A 78 -1.46 13.40 16.37
C ASP A 78 -1.68 13.78 14.90
N ILE A 79 -2.82 14.37 14.55
CA ILE A 79 -3.03 14.99 13.22
C ILE A 79 -1.95 16.03 12.93
N ARG A 80 -1.64 16.89 13.90
CA ARG A 80 -0.64 17.94 13.71
C ARG A 80 0.76 17.35 13.56
N ALA A 81 1.12 16.36 14.38
CA ALA A 81 2.40 15.67 14.30
C ALA A 81 2.58 14.99 12.93
N LEU A 82 1.57 14.25 12.47
CA LEU A 82 1.58 13.62 11.15
C LEU A 82 1.70 14.66 10.02
N ALA A 83 0.96 15.77 10.11
CA ALA A 83 1.04 16.83 9.12
C ALA A 83 2.41 17.51 9.08
N GLU A 84 3.06 17.70 10.22
CA GLU A 84 4.42 18.23 10.30
C GLU A 84 5.44 17.28 9.67
N HIS A 85 5.33 15.97 9.92
CA HIS A 85 6.16 14.98 9.24
C HIS A 85 5.89 14.99 7.72
N ALA A 86 4.63 14.95 7.30
CA ALA A 86 4.27 14.99 5.88
C ALA A 86 4.83 16.24 5.19
N ARG A 87 4.75 17.42 5.82
CA ARG A 87 5.34 18.67 5.28
C ARG A 87 6.85 18.59 5.11
N LYS A 88 7.56 17.93 6.02
CA LYS A 88 9.00 17.68 5.90
C LYS A 88 9.30 16.73 4.73
N LEU A 89 8.52 15.66 4.60
CA LEU A 89 8.70 14.64 3.57
C LEU A 89 8.39 15.16 2.15
N TYR A 90 7.42 16.07 2.03
CA TYR A 90 6.95 16.62 0.76
C TYR A 90 7.32 18.10 0.56
N LYS A 91 8.44 18.55 1.15
CA LYS A 91 8.88 19.95 1.11
C LYS A 91 8.90 20.53 -0.31
N ASP A 92 9.29 19.75 -1.31
CA ASP A 92 9.47 20.23 -2.69
C ASP A 92 8.22 20.04 -3.57
N LYS A 93 7.10 19.56 -3.01
CA LYS A 93 5.86 19.29 -3.75
C LYS A 93 4.71 20.19 -3.27
N PRO A 94 4.45 21.35 -3.92
CA PRO A 94 3.45 22.31 -3.47
C PRO A 94 2.01 21.73 -3.48
N GLU A 95 1.70 20.87 -4.44
CA GLU A 95 0.40 20.16 -4.53
C GLU A 95 0.12 19.34 -3.26
N GLN A 96 1.13 18.62 -2.76
CA GLN A 96 0.98 17.82 -1.54
C GLN A 96 0.81 18.70 -0.30
N ARG A 97 1.40 19.90 -0.27
CA ARG A 97 1.21 20.83 0.86
C ARG A 97 -0.25 21.27 1.00
N GLN A 98 -0.91 21.60 -0.11
CA GLN A 98 -2.32 21.99 -0.09
C GLN A 98 -3.21 20.85 0.44
N ILE A 99 -2.94 19.62 0.01
CA ILE A 99 -3.64 18.42 0.46
C ILE A 99 -3.41 18.17 1.96
N ILE A 100 -2.19 18.38 2.46
CA ILE A 100 -1.88 18.25 3.90
C ILE A 100 -2.64 19.31 4.71
N ASP A 101 -2.68 20.56 4.23
CA ASP A 101 -3.43 21.62 4.91
C ASP A 101 -4.94 21.38 4.90
N GLN A 102 -5.46 20.77 3.83
CA GLN A 102 -6.83 20.32 3.74
C GLN A 102 -7.12 19.21 4.75
N PHE A 103 -6.24 18.19 4.82
CA PHE A 103 -6.35 17.10 5.78
C PHE A 103 -6.42 17.61 7.22
N VAL A 104 -5.55 18.54 7.62
CA VAL A 104 -5.54 19.11 8.99
C VAL A 104 -6.86 19.83 9.33
N LYS A 105 -7.55 20.39 8.34
CA LYS A 105 -8.81 21.13 8.53
C LYS A 105 -10.04 20.22 8.52
N GLU A 106 -10.04 19.21 7.64
CA GLU A 106 -11.21 18.39 7.34
C GLU A 106 -11.20 17.05 8.07
N TYR A 107 -10.04 16.55 8.50
CA TYR A 107 -9.97 15.27 9.21
C TYR A 107 -10.47 15.43 10.65
N ASN A 108 -11.58 14.75 10.95
CA ASN A 108 -12.27 14.79 12.24
C ASN A 108 -12.41 13.41 12.89
N GLY A 109 -11.57 12.46 12.49
CA GLY A 109 -11.55 11.08 13.01
C GLY A 109 -12.44 10.13 12.19
N ASN A 110 -12.83 9.01 12.81
CA ASN A 110 -13.74 8.02 12.23
C ASN A 110 -15.21 8.52 12.24
N VAL A 111 -15.52 9.48 11.38
CA VAL A 111 -16.88 9.99 11.15
C VAL A 111 -17.17 9.90 9.64
N ASP A 112 -18.36 9.48 9.23
CA ASP A 112 -18.81 9.48 7.83
C ASP A 112 -17.85 8.82 6.82
N ASN A 113 -17.18 7.73 7.20
CA ASN A 113 -16.16 7.05 6.38
C ASN A 113 -14.98 7.95 5.93
N ASN A 114 -14.72 9.01 6.69
CA ASN A 114 -13.63 9.96 6.44
C ASN A 114 -12.25 9.25 6.32
N PRO A 115 -11.88 8.29 7.19
CA PRO A 115 -10.60 7.58 7.07
C PRO A 115 -10.44 6.85 5.73
N VAL A 116 -11.47 6.11 5.30
CA VAL A 116 -11.46 5.38 4.01
C VAL A 116 -11.37 6.36 2.84
N ARG A 117 -12.05 7.50 2.88
CA ARG A 117 -11.96 8.53 1.84
C ARG A 117 -10.53 9.07 1.72
N TRP A 118 -9.86 9.37 2.83
CA TRP A 118 -8.47 9.83 2.78
C TRP A 118 -7.50 8.73 2.34
N TYR A 119 -7.73 7.48 2.77
CA TYR A 119 -6.89 6.36 2.38
C TYR A 119 -7.04 5.97 0.90
N SER A 120 -8.25 6.04 0.35
CA SER A 120 -8.52 5.70 -1.05
C SER A 120 -8.17 6.84 -2.02
N GLY A 121 -8.13 8.08 -1.53
CA GLY A 121 -7.64 9.22 -2.32
C GLY A 121 -6.14 9.11 -2.61
N GLU A 122 -5.70 9.60 -3.77
CA GLU A 122 -4.28 9.64 -4.17
C GLU A 122 -3.45 10.69 -3.39
N CYS A 123 -3.61 10.74 -2.08
CA CYS A 123 -3.02 11.73 -1.20
C CYS A 123 -1.83 11.17 -0.40
N PHE A 124 -1.29 11.98 0.50
CA PHE A 124 -0.10 11.64 1.28
C PHE A 124 -0.36 10.51 2.29
N THR A 125 -1.57 10.36 2.82
CA THR A 125 -1.88 9.34 3.85
C THR A 125 -1.75 7.93 3.28
N TYR A 126 -2.34 7.65 2.12
CA TYR A 126 -2.16 6.39 1.38
C TYR A 126 -0.68 6.06 1.16
N LYS A 127 0.08 7.04 0.63
CA LYS A 127 1.49 6.84 0.28
C LYS A 127 2.36 6.62 1.51
N MET A 128 2.13 7.38 2.58
CA MET A 128 2.89 7.24 3.82
C MET A 128 2.58 5.93 4.52
N LEU A 129 1.29 5.60 4.68
CA LEU A 129 0.86 4.38 5.38
C LEU A 129 1.34 3.12 4.66
N ASN A 130 1.13 2.99 3.35
CA ASN A 130 1.55 1.80 2.60
C ASN A 130 3.07 1.65 2.56
N LYS A 131 3.80 2.76 2.43
CA LYS A 131 5.25 2.73 2.48
C LYS A 131 5.76 2.33 3.87
N ALA A 132 5.12 2.81 4.93
CA ALA A 132 5.49 2.49 6.30
C ALA A 132 5.23 1.01 6.62
N LEU A 133 4.09 0.48 6.16
CA LEU A 133 3.73 -0.95 6.28
C LEU A 133 4.73 -1.83 5.52
N GLY A 134 5.00 -1.53 4.25
CA GLY A 134 5.91 -2.32 3.41
C GLY A 134 7.36 -2.31 3.91
N ARG A 135 7.76 -1.31 4.68
CA ARG A 135 9.11 -1.22 5.28
C ARG A 135 9.17 -1.57 6.75
N LEU A 136 8.03 -1.83 7.38
CA LEU A 136 7.88 -1.94 8.83
C LEU A 136 8.55 -0.76 9.56
N ASP A 137 8.40 0.45 9.03
CA ASP A 137 8.94 1.67 9.62
C ASP A 137 8.11 2.07 10.84
N VAL A 138 8.51 1.54 12.01
CA VAL A 138 7.80 1.72 13.28
C VAL A 138 7.57 3.20 13.63
N SER A 139 8.51 4.10 13.30
CA SER A 139 8.35 5.53 13.60
C SER A 139 7.19 6.11 12.80
N THR A 140 7.19 5.92 11.49
CA THR A 140 6.12 6.42 10.63
C THR A 140 4.80 5.70 10.94
N LEU A 141 4.84 4.41 11.25
CA LEU A 141 3.65 3.63 11.61
C LEU A 141 2.98 4.16 12.87
N LEU A 142 3.74 4.47 13.93
CA LEU A 142 3.21 5.06 15.16
C LEU A 142 2.60 6.45 14.93
N GLU A 143 3.26 7.29 14.12
CA GLU A 143 2.74 8.62 13.77
C GLU A 143 1.46 8.55 12.92
N THR A 144 1.33 7.51 12.09
CA THR A 144 0.08 7.20 11.36
C THR A 144 -0.90 6.36 12.19
N GLY A 145 -0.57 6.03 13.44
CA GLY A 145 -1.29 5.04 14.24
C GLY A 145 -2.75 5.40 14.50
N PHE A 146 -3.03 6.66 14.83
CA PHE A 146 -4.41 7.14 15.00
C PHE A 146 -5.24 6.94 13.71
N PHE A 147 -4.65 7.26 12.56
CA PHE A 147 -5.30 7.13 11.26
C PHE A 147 -5.51 5.66 10.88
N MET A 148 -4.55 4.80 11.21
CA MET A 148 -4.67 3.35 11.02
C MET A 148 -5.78 2.76 11.89
N ARG A 149 -5.89 3.17 13.15
CA ARG A 149 -6.96 2.75 14.07
C ARG A 149 -8.33 3.18 13.53
N ASP A 150 -8.46 4.44 13.14
CA ASP A 150 -9.70 4.98 12.58
C ASP A 150 -10.08 4.26 11.28
N LEU A 151 -9.10 3.95 10.42
CA LEU A 151 -9.31 3.19 9.19
C LEU A 151 -9.76 1.75 9.46
N HIS A 152 -9.13 1.08 10.43
CA HIS A 152 -9.50 -0.28 10.84
C HIS A 152 -10.95 -0.33 11.32
N GLN A 153 -11.31 0.54 12.27
CA GLN A 153 -12.67 0.62 12.81
C GLN A 153 -13.68 0.93 11.70
N ASN A 154 -13.36 1.84 10.79
CA ASN A 154 -14.26 2.17 9.70
C ASN A 154 -14.48 0.99 8.73
N VAL A 155 -13.44 0.20 8.46
CA VAL A 155 -13.55 -1.02 7.64
C VAL A 155 -14.37 -2.10 8.34
N GLU A 156 -14.20 -2.28 9.66
CA GLU A 156 -15.02 -3.20 10.45
C GLU A 156 -16.50 -2.80 10.42
N GLU A 157 -16.82 -1.52 10.65
CA GLU A 157 -18.19 -1.02 10.58
C GLU A 157 -18.83 -1.22 9.19
N LEU A 158 -18.05 -1.05 8.11
CA LEU A 158 -18.53 -1.28 6.76
C LEU A 158 -18.76 -2.77 6.48
N TYR A 159 -17.91 -3.64 7.01
CA TYR A 159 -18.06 -5.08 6.89
C TYR A 159 -19.31 -5.57 7.62
N ASP A 160 -19.53 -5.12 8.86
CA ASP A 160 -20.70 -5.49 9.66
C ASP A 160 -22.01 -5.08 8.97
N LYS A 161 -22.07 -3.84 8.43
CA LYS A 161 -23.22 -3.37 7.63
C LYS A 161 -23.48 -4.25 6.41
N GLN A 162 -22.43 -4.66 5.69
CA GLN A 162 -22.58 -5.54 4.52
C GLN A 162 -23.11 -6.91 4.91
N MET A 163 -22.71 -7.44 6.07
CA MET A 163 -23.20 -8.72 6.57
C MET A 163 -24.68 -8.64 6.97
N GLU A 164 -25.08 -7.57 7.68
CA GLU A 164 -26.48 -7.33 8.04
C GLU A 164 -27.40 -7.18 6.82
N ASP A 165 -26.97 -6.43 5.81
CA ASP A 165 -27.72 -6.24 4.56
C ASP A 165 -27.87 -7.55 3.78
N ASN A 166 -26.82 -8.37 3.73
CA ASN A 166 -26.87 -9.68 3.10
C ASN A 166 -27.86 -10.60 3.81
N ASP A 167 -27.82 -10.68 5.14
CA ASP A 167 -28.74 -11.50 5.93
C ASP A 167 -30.21 -11.04 5.81
N ALA A 168 -30.44 -9.72 5.73
CA ALA A 168 -31.76 -9.15 5.47
C ALA A 168 -32.25 -9.47 4.05
N GLN A 169 -31.37 -9.52 3.06
CA GLN A 169 -31.70 -9.86 1.68
C GLN A 169 -31.94 -11.36 1.48
N PHE A 170 -31.17 -12.22 2.16
CA PHE A 170 -31.45 -13.66 2.23
C PHE A 170 -32.80 -13.93 2.90
N SER A 171 -33.13 -13.23 3.99
CA SER A 171 -34.42 -13.38 4.68
C SER A 171 -35.61 -12.96 3.82
N LYS A 172 -35.46 -11.95 2.95
CA LYS A 172 -36.52 -11.50 2.02
C LYS A 172 -36.72 -12.40 0.79
N THR A 173 -35.76 -13.28 0.49
CA THR A 173 -35.83 -14.14 -0.71
C THR A 173 -36.41 -15.53 -0.38
N VAL A 174 -36.59 -15.86 0.91
CA VAL A 174 -37.07 -17.16 1.39
C VAL A 174 -38.56 -17.14 1.78
N PHE A 175 -39.26 -16.01 1.62
CA PHE A 175 -40.71 -15.89 1.85
C PHE A 175 -41.46 -15.34 0.64
#